data_AF-A0A925MQD4-F1
#
_entry.id   AF-A0A925MQD4-F1
#
_cell.length_a   1.000
_cell.length_b   1.000
_cell.length_c   1.000
_cell.angle_alpha   90.00
_cell.angle_beta   90.00
_cell.angle_gamma   90.00
#
_symmetry.space_group_name_H-M   'P 1'
#
loop_
_entity.id
_entity.type
_entity.pdbx_description
1 polymer ?
#
loop_
_entity_poly.entity_id
_entity_poly.type
_entity_poly.pdbx_seq_one_letter_code
_entity_poly.pdbx_strand_id
1 'polypeptide(L)'
;VIRICGTHLVVEFMRDGLGPQMACKKAVERIIQRDRVKAKTLQVGFLALNKKGEYGAYAIQEGFVFSVKSNKENKIHTSDYFFK
;
A
#
# COMPACT_ATOMS: atom_id res chain seq x y z
N VAL A 1 7.94 0.14 -8.98
CA VAL A 1 7.17 -1.11 -8.70
C VAL A 1 7.93 -2.37 -9.13
N ILE A 2 8.32 -2.52 -10.40
CA ILE A 2 9.01 -3.73 -10.93
C ILE A 2 10.26 -4.10 -10.12
N ARG A 3 11.12 -3.11 -9.83
CA ARG A 3 12.42 -3.30 -9.14
C ARG A 3 12.36 -3.96 -7.75
N ILE A 4 11.18 -4.04 -7.12
CA ILE A 4 11.00 -4.64 -5.79
C ILE A 4 9.97 -5.77 -5.77
N CYS A 5 9.40 -6.15 -6.92
CA CYS A 5 8.28 -7.11 -6.98
C CYS A 5 7.18 -6.75 -5.95
N GLY A 6 6.77 -5.48 -5.94
CA GLY A 6 6.08 -4.90 -4.78
C GLY A 6 4.77 -5.56 -4.38
N THR A 7 3.92 -5.95 -5.34
CA THR A 7 2.66 -6.65 -5.04
C THR A 7 2.89 -8.06 -4.50
N HIS A 8 3.89 -8.77 -5.03
CA HIS A 8 4.32 -10.06 -4.46
C HIS A 8 4.71 -9.87 -3.00
N LEU A 9 5.56 -8.89 -2.69
CA LEU A 9 5.96 -8.60 -1.32
C LEU A 9 4.78 -8.28 -0.38
N VAL A 10 3.81 -7.50 -0.84
CA VAL A 10 2.59 -7.19 -0.07
C VAL A 10 1.80 -8.47 0.25
N VAL A 11 1.62 -9.35 -0.74
CA VAL A 11 0.91 -10.62 -0.55
C VAL A 11 1.68 -11.55 0.39
N GLU A 12 3.01 -11.62 0.28
CA GLU A 12 3.85 -12.40 1.19
C GLU A 12 3.73 -11.91 2.64
N PHE A 13 3.72 -10.59 2.87
CA PHE A 13 3.48 -10.04 4.19
C PHE A 13 2.09 -10.38 4.74
N MET A 14 1.06 -10.40 3.89
CA MET A 14 -0.26 -10.88 4.30
C MET A 14 -0.27 -12.38 4.59
N ARG A 15 0.51 -13.17 3.85
CA ARG A 15 0.71 -14.61 4.14
C ARG A 15 1.37 -14.81 5.50
N ASP A 16 2.30 -13.94 5.88
CA ASP A 16 2.94 -13.93 7.21
C ASP A 16 2.02 -13.41 8.34
N GLY A 17 0.75 -13.11 8.04
CA GLY A 17 -0.28 -12.75 9.02
C GLY A 17 -0.54 -11.25 9.17
N LEU A 18 0.11 -10.39 8.38
CA LEU A 18 -0.17 -8.95 8.43
C LEU A 18 -1.51 -8.62 7.77
N GLY A 19 -2.23 -7.65 8.35
CA GLY A 19 -3.38 -7.05 7.69
C GLY A 19 -2.99 -6.28 6.41
N PRO A 20 -3.90 -6.10 5.44
CA PRO A 20 -3.63 -5.43 4.17
C PRO A 20 -2.99 -4.04 4.32
N GLN A 21 -3.49 -3.22 5.25
CA GLN A 21 -2.95 -1.89 5.54
C GLN A 21 -1.48 -1.95 5.95
N MET A 22 -1.17 -2.84 6.89
CA MET A 22 0.19 -3.02 7.41
C MET A 22 1.13 -3.64 6.37
N ALA A 23 0.63 -4.55 5.53
CA ALA A 23 1.40 -5.13 4.44
C ALA A 23 1.77 -4.08 3.38
N CYS A 24 0.81 -3.23 2.97
CA CYS A 24 1.07 -2.09 2.08
C CYS A 24 2.11 -1.13 2.68
N LYS A 25 1.93 -0.75 3.96
CA LYS A 25 2.86 0.14 4.67
C LYS A 25 4.28 -0.43 4.72
N LYS A 26 4.44 -1.69 5.12
CA LYS A 26 5.75 -2.36 5.24
C LYS A 26 6.45 -2.49 3.88
N ALA A 27 5.69 -2.71 2.80
CA ALA A 27 6.25 -2.74 1.45
C ALA A 27 6.75 -1.35 1.00
N VAL A 28 5.99 -0.29 1.30
CA VAL A 28 6.40 1.10 1.04
C VAL A 28 7.62 1.50 1.86
N GLU A 29 7.65 1.19 3.16
CA GLU A 29 8.79 1.44 4.03
C GLU A 29 10.07 0.77 3.50
N ARG A 30 9.98 -0.45 2.97
CA ARG A 30 11.11 -1.12 2.30
C ARG A 30 11.64 -0.36 1.09
N ILE A 31 10.75 0.28 0.31
CA ILE A 31 11.17 1.12 -0.82
C ILE A 31 11.91 2.36 -0.32
N ILE A 32 11.39 3.01 0.72
CA ILE A 32 11.96 4.23 1.30
C ILE A 32 13.31 3.96 1.95
N GLN A 33 13.42 2.88 2.73
CA GLN A 33 14.67 2.48 3.40
C GLN A 33 15.77 2.12 2.41
N ARG A 34 15.41 1.60 1.22
CA ARG A 34 16.38 1.28 0.17
C ARG A 34 17.06 2.53 -0.38
N ASP A 35 16.31 3.59 -0.61
CA ASP A 35 16.83 4.85 -1.16
C ASP A 35 15.90 6.01 -0.80
N ARG A 36 16.20 6.68 0.31
CA ARG A 36 15.36 7.74 0.86
C ARG A 36 15.38 9.01 0.00
N VAL A 37 16.49 9.30 -0.65
CA VAL A 37 16.62 10.48 -1.53
C VAL A 37 15.73 10.30 -2.74
N LYS A 38 15.81 9.14 -3.39
CA LYS A 38 14.99 8.83 -4.55
C LYS A 38 13.51 8.67 -4.19
N ALA A 39 13.20 8.17 -2.99
CA ALA A 39 11.82 8.05 -2.53
C ALA A 39 11.10 9.41 -2.42
N LYS A 40 11.82 10.53 -2.20
CA LYS A 40 11.21 11.87 -2.20
C LYS A 40 10.70 12.31 -3.57
N THR A 41 11.22 11.76 -4.66
CA THR A 41 10.84 12.14 -6.03
C THR A 41 10.03 11.07 -6.76
N LEU A 42 9.91 9.88 -6.16
CA LEU A 42 9.12 8.77 -6.69
C LEU A 42 7.78 8.65 -5.98
N GLN A 43 6.75 8.25 -6.71
CA GLN A 43 5.47 7.83 -6.14
C GLN A 43 5.28 6.32 -6.32
N VAL A 44 4.90 5.65 -5.23
CA VAL A 44 4.46 4.25 -5.22
C VAL A 44 3.38 4.12 -4.16
N GLY A 45 2.24 3.57 -4.54
CA GLY A 45 1.19 3.16 -3.62
C GLY A 45 0.81 1.71 -3.85
N PHE A 46 0.38 1.05 -2.79
CA PHE A 46 -0.23 -0.27 -2.87
C PHE A 46 -1.63 -0.21 -2.28
N LEU A 47 -2.56 -0.93 -2.92
CA LEU A 47 -3.88 -1.28 -2.41
C LEU A 47 -3.93 -2.80 -2.35
N ALA A 48 -4.36 -3.34 -1.22
CA ALA A 48 -4.49 -4.77 -1.00
C ALA A 48 -5.85 -5.11 -0.39
N LEU A 49 -6.29 -6.33 -0.67
CA LEU A 49 -7.52 -6.94 -0.17
C LEU A 49 -7.18 -8.39 0.19
N ASN A 50 -7.59 -8.84 1.37
CA ASN A 50 -7.41 -10.24 1.79
C ASN A 50 -8.69 -11.07 1.62
N LYS A 51 -8.58 -12.37 1.90
CA LYS A 51 -9.71 -13.31 1.78
C LYS A 51 -10.85 -13.08 2.77
N LYS A 52 -10.62 -12.31 3.84
CA LYS A 52 -11.65 -11.91 4.81
C LYS A 52 -12.43 -10.66 4.36
N GLY A 53 -12.05 -10.04 3.25
CA GLY A 53 -12.63 -8.79 2.76
C GLY A 53 -12.07 -7.54 3.42
N GLU A 54 -11.04 -7.67 4.27
CA GLU A 54 -10.31 -6.52 4.80
C GLU A 54 -9.46 -5.93 3.68
N TYR A 55 -9.38 -4.60 3.62
CA TYR A 55 -8.60 -3.89 2.63
C TYR A 55 -7.72 -2.82 3.30
N GLY A 56 -6.72 -2.34 2.56
CA GLY A 56 -5.84 -1.28 3.03
C GLY A 56 -4.94 -0.78 1.93
N ALA A 57 -4.55 0.48 2.05
CA ALA A 57 -3.68 1.15 1.11
C ALA A 57 -2.67 2.07 1.81
N TYR A 58 -1.47 2.13 1.27
CA TYR A 58 -0.42 3.01 1.75
C TYR A 58 0.43 3.48 0.57
N ALA A 59 0.83 4.75 0.59
CA ALA A 59 1.63 5.36 -0.47
C ALA A 59 2.90 6.05 0.06
N ILE A 60 3.84 6.32 -0.84
CA ILE A 60 5.02 7.11 -0.53
C ILE A 60 4.62 8.57 -0.33
N GLN A 61 3.92 9.16 -1.30
CA GLN A 61 3.49 10.56 -1.30
C GLN A 61 1.99 10.69 -1.03
N GLU A 62 1.57 11.84 -0.51
CA GLU A 62 0.17 12.25 -0.40
C GLU A 62 -0.57 12.21 -1.76
N GLY A 63 -1.90 12.07 -1.72
CA GLY A 63 -2.77 12.18 -2.89
C GLY A 63 -3.17 10.87 -3.55
N PHE A 64 -2.72 9.71 -3.05
CA PHE A 64 -3.21 8.42 -3.51
C PHE A 64 -4.60 8.13 -2.95
N VAL A 65 -5.55 7.87 -3.86
CA VAL A 65 -6.96 7.57 -3.54
C VAL A 65 -7.39 6.27 -4.20
N PHE A 66 -8.35 5.58 -3.60
CA PHE A 66 -8.89 4.32 -4.12
C PHE A 66 -10.39 4.21 -3.83
N SER A 67 -11.11 3.48 -4.70
CA SER A 67 -12.55 3.26 -4.55
C SER A 67 -12.84 1.88 -3.98
N VAL A 68 -13.71 1.81 -2.98
CA VAL A 68 -14.19 0.56 -2.41
C VAL A 68 -15.67 0.40 -2.77
N LYS A 69 -16.00 -0.73 -3.41
CA LYS A 69 -17.37 -1.12 -3.71
C LYS A 69 -17.66 -2.49 -3.13
N SER A 70 -18.70 -2.56 -2.32
CA SER A 70 -19.27 -3.78 -1.74
C SER A 70 -20.79 -3.64 -1.65
N ASN A 71 -21.48 -4.66 -1.13
CA ASN A 71 -22.91 -4.56 -0.84
C ASN A 71 -23.23 -3.51 0.26
N LYS A 72 -22.23 -3.04 1.00
CA LYS A 72 -22.39 -2.08 2.12
C LYS A 72 -21.90 -0.69 1.78
N GLU A 73 -20.99 -0.54 0.83
CA GLU A 73 -20.39 0.76 0.51
C GLU A 73 -20.02 0.92 -0.96
N ASN A 74 -20.00 2.17 -1.40
CA ASN A 74 -19.45 2.61 -2.67
C ASN A 74 -18.85 3.99 -2.46
N LYS A 75 -17.59 4.04 -2.00
CA LYS A 75 -16.94 5.25 -1.51
C LYS A 75 -15.51 5.34 -2.01
N ILE A 76 -15.02 6.58 -2.12
CA ILE A 76 -13.62 6.89 -2.40
C ILE A 76 -12.94 7.14 -1.06
N HIS A 77 -11.79 6.50 -0.87
CA HIS A 77 -10.95 6.61 0.31
C HIS A 77 -9.59 7.18 -0.08
N THR A 78 -9.03 8.03 0.78
CA THR A 78 -7.63 8.47 0.68
C THR A 78 -6.76 7.50 1.46
N SER A 79 -5.62 7.10 0.89
CA SER A 79 -4.68 6.25 1.61
C SER A 79 -3.81 7.07 2.57
N ASP A 80 -3.32 6.41 3.61
CA ASP A 80 -2.19 6.93 4.38
C ASP A 80 -0.93 7.00 3.51
N TYR A 81 0.02 7.86 3.91
CA TYR A 81 1.26 8.09 3.19
C TYR A 81 2.45 8.38 4.12
N PHE A 82 3.66 8.38 3.57
CA PHE A 82 4.89 8.64 4.34
C PHE A 82 5.40 10.08 4.23
N PHE A 83 5.54 10.60 3.01
CA PHE A 83 5.95 11.96 2.72
C PHE A 83 4.71 12.81 2.40
N LYS A 84 4.69 14.00 3.00
CA LYS A 84 3.71 15.04 2.71
C LYS A 84 4.27 16.00 1.67
#